data_AF-A0A975M099-F1
#
_entry.id   AF-A0A975M099-F1
#
_cell.length_a   1.000
_cell.length_b   1.000
_cell.length_c   1.000
_cell.angle_alpha   90.00
_cell.angle_beta   90.00
_cell.angle_gamma   90.00
#
_symmetry.space_group_name_H-M   'P 1'
#
loop_
_entity.id
_entity.type
_entity.pdbx_description
1 polymer ?
#
loop_
_entity_poly.entity_id
_entity_poly.type
_entity_poly.pdbx_seq_one_letter_code
_entity_poly.pdbx_strand_id
1 'polypeptide(L)'
;MKSTQLTHNYFNAKQLKLPLSLDILIPFDSEVRTFDEVFSKLEVGKYLKTEKDPRGRIGYHKVNMLKLILFCRWKNSKFKSDGKSCKT
;
A
#
# COMPACT_ATOMS: atom_id res chain seq x y z
N MET A 1 -43.71 -10.10 1.04
CA MET A 1 -42.23 -10.20 1.06
C MET A 1 -41.74 -9.74 2.42
N LYS A 2 -41.17 -10.63 3.24
CA LYS A 2 -40.70 -10.29 4.59
C LYS A 2 -39.36 -9.56 4.49
N SER A 3 -39.32 -8.31 4.94
CA SER A 3 -38.09 -7.52 5.05
C SER A 3 -37.19 -8.14 6.12
N THR A 4 -36.06 -8.72 5.70
CA THR A 4 -34.99 -9.13 6.62
C THR A 4 -34.31 -7.89 7.17
N GLN A 5 -34.82 -7.39 8.30
CA GLN A 5 -34.16 -6.36 9.11
C GLN A 5 -32.86 -6.96 9.64
N LEU A 6 -31.74 -6.67 8.97
CA LEU A 6 -30.41 -6.97 9.49
C LEU A 6 -30.18 -6.05 10.69
N THR A 7 -30.52 -6.53 11.89
CA THR A 7 -30.20 -5.86 13.16
C THR A 7 -28.69 -5.76 13.29
N HIS A 8 -28.13 -4.62 12.89
CA HIS A 8 -26.75 -4.21 13.11
C HIS A 8 -26.52 -3.91 14.61
N ASN A 9 -26.68 -4.91 15.49
CA ASN A 9 -26.56 -4.75 16.94
C ASN A 9 -25.13 -4.46 17.43
N TYR A 10 -24.13 -4.56 16.54
CA TYR A 10 -22.73 -4.31 16.88
C TYR A 10 -22.11 -3.12 16.12
N PHE A 11 -22.90 -2.37 15.36
CA PHE A 11 -22.41 -1.15 14.71
C PHE A 11 -22.44 0.02 15.69
N ASN A 12 -21.39 0.11 16.52
CA ASN A 12 -21.19 1.29 17.35
C ASN A 12 -20.62 2.41 16.47
N ALA A 13 -21.34 3.53 16.36
CA ALA A 13 -20.90 4.73 15.62
C ALA A 13 -19.61 5.36 16.19
N LYS A 14 -19.03 4.79 17.27
CA LYS A 14 -17.62 4.95 17.66
C LYS A 14 -16.63 4.31 16.66
N GLN A 15 -16.92 4.29 15.37
CA GLN A 15 -15.87 4.15 14.39
C GLN A 15 -14.98 5.39 14.51
N LEU A 16 -13.75 5.18 14.97
CA LEU A 16 -12.68 6.17 14.97
C LEU A 16 -12.66 6.85 13.60
N LYS A 17 -12.98 8.16 13.56
CA LYS A 17 -12.61 8.99 12.42
C LYS A 17 -11.09 8.97 12.41
N LEU A 18 -10.50 8.19 11.50
CA LEU A 18 -9.05 8.14 11.36
C LEU A 18 -8.60 9.58 11.09
N PRO A 19 -7.76 10.18 11.95
CA PRO A 19 -7.25 11.52 11.72
C PRO A 19 -6.30 11.45 10.53
N LEU A 20 -6.88 11.53 9.34
CA LEU A 20 -6.19 11.59 8.07
C LEU A 20 -6.06 13.08 7.75
N SER A 21 -4.85 13.61 7.82
CA SER A 21 -4.54 14.93 7.29
C SER A 21 -4.54 14.84 5.76
N LEU A 22 -5.71 15.04 5.15
CA LEU A 22 -5.89 15.03 3.70
C LEU A 22 -5.18 16.20 3.01
N ASP A 23 -4.82 17.23 3.78
CA ASP A 23 -4.05 18.39 3.33
C ASP A 23 -2.58 18.04 3.01
N ILE A 24 -2.10 16.87 3.46
CA ILE A 24 -0.75 16.41 3.18
C ILE A 24 -0.72 15.81 1.77
N LEU A 25 -0.47 16.68 0.80
CA LEU A 25 -0.22 16.27 -0.58
C LEU A 25 1.21 15.75 -0.72
N ILE A 26 1.36 14.63 -1.42
CA ILE A 26 2.67 14.09 -1.79
C ILE A 26 3.32 15.06 -2.79
N PRO A 27 4.50 15.64 -2.50
CA PRO A 27 5.19 16.56 -3.40
C PRO A 27 5.48 15.93 -4.77
N PHE A 28 5.50 16.76 -5.83
CA PHE A 28 5.78 16.29 -7.19
C PHE A 28 7.17 15.69 -7.32
N ASP A 29 8.18 16.33 -6.72
CA ASP A 29 9.57 15.86 -6.70
C ASP A 29 9.83 14.78 -5.64
N SER A 30 8.76 14.20 -5.06
CA SER A 30 8.95 13.17 -4.06
C SER A 30 9.47 11.88 -4.71
N GLU A 31 10.41 11.26 -4.01
CA GLU A 31 10.92 9.93 -4.29
C GLU A 31 9.79 8.91 -4.51
N VAL A 32 8.70 9.02 -3.75
CA VAL A 32 7.52 8.15 -3.83
C VAL A 32 6.85 8.24 -5.20
N ARG A 33 6.72 9.44 -5.77
CA ARG A 33 6.14 9.65 -7.11
C ARG A 33 7.03 9.06 -8.20
N THR A 34 8.34 9.31 -8.12
CA THR A 34 9.30 8.75 -9.09
C THR A 34 9.28 7.22 -9.08
N PHE A 35 9.26 6.60 -7.89
CA PHE A 35 9.16 5.15 -7.76
C PHE A 35 7.85 4.61 -8.36
N ASP A 36 6.74 5.28 -8.07
CA ASP A 36 5.42 4.87 -8.59
C ASP A 36 5.37 4.92 -10.12
N GLU A 37 5.90 5.98 -10.71
CA GLU A 37 5.95 6.16 -12.16
C GLU A 37 6.81 5.08 -12.85
N VAL A 38 8.00 4.81 -12.31
CA VAL A 38 8.89 3.76 -12.82
C VAL A 38 8.24 2.39 -12.68
N PHE A 39 7.61 2.10 -11.54
CA PHE A 39 6.93 0.84 -11.30
C PHE A 39 5.73 0.65 -12.25
N SER A 40 4.99 1.73 -12.53
CA SER A 40 3.88 1.70 -13.48
C SER A 40 4.34 1.37 -14.91
N LYS A 41 5.47 1.95 -15.34
CA LYS A 41 6.04 1.72 -16.68
C LYS A 41 6.60 0.30 -16.88
N LEU A 42 6.97 -0.38 -15.80
CA LEU A 42 7.51 -1.75 -15.84
C LEU A 42 6.46 -2.84 -16.11
N GLU A 43 5.17 -2.51 -16.02
CA GLU A 43 4.05 -3.43 -16.30
C GLU A 43 4.18 -4.82 -15.62
N VAL A 44 4.57 -4.80 -14.34
CA VAL A 44 4.98 -6.01 -13.57
C VAL A 44 3.89 -7.08 -13.49
N GLY A 45 2.62 -6.71 -13.69
CA GLY A 45 1.50 -7.64 -13.76
C GLY A 45 1.66 -8.71 -14.84
N LYS A 46 2.38 -8.43 -15.94
CA LYS A 46 2.66 -9.42 -17.01
C LYS A 46 3.50 -10.60 -16.53
N TYR A 47 4.31 -10.40 -15.49
CA TYR A 47 5.25 -11.41 -14.99
C TYR A 47 4.74 -12.11 -13.72
N LEU A 48 3.67 -11.60 -13.11
CA LEU A 48 3.13 -12.14 -11.87
C LEU A 48 1.98 -13.12 -12.14
N LYS A 49 2.15 -14.37 -11.70
CA LYS A 49 1.07 -15.35 -11.69
C LYS A 49 -0.03 -14.90 -10.70
N THR A 50 -1.15 -14.46 -11.25
CA THR A 50 -2.32 -14.02 -10.47
C THR A 50 -3.34 -15.16 -10.31
N GLU A 51 -2.87 -16.40 -10.35
CA GLU A 51 -3.70 -17.56 -10.03
C GLU A 51 -4.35 -17.36 -8.65
N LYS A 52 -5.67 -17.55 -8.61
CA LYS A 52 -6.49 -17.43 -7.40
C LYS A 52 -6.09 -18.56 -6.46
N ASP A 53 -5.80 -18.19 -5.22
CA ASP A 53 -5.51 -19.19 -4.18
C ASP A 53 -6.77 -20.05 -3.98
N PRO A 54 -6.69 -21.39 -4.07
CA PRO A 54 -7.83 -22.28 -3.84
C PRO A 54 -8.30 -22.25 -2.38
N ARG A 55 -7.48 -21.73 -1.46
CA ARG A 55 -7.86 -21.53 -0.07
C ARG A 55 -8.80 -20.33 -0.04
N GLY A 56 -10.09 -20.54 0.26
CA GLY A 56 -11.19 -19.57 0.14
C GLY A 56 -11.09 -18.23 0.90
N ARG A 57 -9.90 -17.81 1.35
CA ARG A 57 -9.61 -16.44 1.79
C ARG A 57 -9.14 -15.61 0.61
N ILE A 58 -9.63 -14.39 0.53
CA ILE A 58 -9.09 -13.39 -0.39
C ILE A 58 -7.70 -13.01 0.12
N GLY A 59 -6.66 -13.43 -0.60
CA GLY A 59 -5.28 -13.03 -0.32
C GLY A 59 -4.99 -11.58 -0.66
N TYR A 60 -3.80 -11.12 -0.32
CA TYR A 60 -3.32 -9.78 -0.69
C TYR A 60 -3.12 -9.62 -2.19
N HIS A 61 -3.27 -8.39 -2.70
CA HIS A 61 -2.97 -8.07 -4.09
C HIS A 61 -1.46 -8.19 -4.35
N LYS A 62 -1.05 -9.22 -5.09
CA LYS A 62 0.36 -9.59 -5.30
C LYS A 62 1.20 -8.43 -5.86
N VAL A 63 0.65 -7.67 -6.80
CA VAL A 63 1.32 -6.50 -7.39
C VAL A 63 1.57 -5.41 -6.34
N ASN A 64 0.58 -5.14 -5.48
CA ASN A 64 0.71 -4.10 -4.46
C ASN A 64 1.70 -4.52 -3.37
N MET A 65 1.70 -5.81 -3.01
CA MET A 65 2.67 -6.35 -2.07
C MET A 65 4.10 -6.25 -2.61
N LEU A 66 4.32 -6.59 -3.89
CA LEU A 66 5.62 -6.42 -4.51
C LEU A 66 6.04 -4.96 -4.56
N LYS A 67 5.14 -4.06 -4.93
CA LYS A 67 5.37 -2.61 -4.93
C LYS A 67 5.82 -2.12 -3.55
N LEU A 68 5.15 -2.55 -2.49
CA LEU A 68 5.51 -2.22 -1.10
C LEU A 68 6.91 -2.73 -0.73
N ILE A 69 7.20 -4.00 -1.02
CA ILE A 69 8.51 -4.60 -0.70
C ILE A 69 9.64 -3.85 -1.42
N LEU A 70 9.47 -3.57 -2.71
CA LEU A 70 10.46 -2.84 -3.51
C LEU A 70 10.64 -1.41 -3.03
N PHE A 71 9.53 -0.72 -2.72
CA PHE A 71 9.58 0.62 -2.16
C PHE A 71 10.36 0.65 -0.83
N CYS A 72 10.05 -0.27 0.09
CA CYS A 72 10.77 -0.41 1.36
C CYS A 72 12.26 -0.70 1.13
N ARG A 73 12.60 -1.56 0.16
CA ARG A 73 14.00 -1.88 -0.17
C ARG A 73 14.74 -0.66 -0.71
N TRP A 74 14.11 0.08 -1.61
CA TRP A 74 14.66 1.29 -2.20
C TRP A 74 14.89 2.38 -1.15
N LYS A 75 13.90 2.62 -0.27
CA LYS A 75 14.02 3.58 0.83
C LYS A 75 15.10 3.17 1.84
N ASN A 76 15.17 1.89 2.20
CA ASN A 76 16.23 1.37 3.09
C ASN A 76 17.63 1.52 2.48
N SER A 77 17.77 1.37 1.16
CA SER A 77 19.05 1.59 0.49
C SER A 77 19.50 3.05 0.57
N LYS A 78 18.56 4.01 0.53
CA LYS A 78 18.86 5.44 0.69
C LYS A 78 19.33 5.76 2.11
N PHE A 79 18.61 5.28 3.13
CA PHE A 79 18.97 5.48 4.54
C PHE A 79 20.38 4.97 4.90
N LYS A 80 20.84 3.89 4.26
CA LYS A 80 22.16 3.30 4.53
C LYS A 80 23.32 4.09 3.90
N SER A 81 23.05 4.92 2.89
CA SER A 81 24.04 5.80 2.26
C SER A 81 24.21 7.11 3.05
N ASP A 82 23.10 7.67 3.55
CA ASP A 82 23.12 8.95 4.26
C ASP A 82 23.76 8.84 5.66
N GLY A 83 23.65 7.67 6.31
CA GLY A 83 24.29 7.38 7.60
C GLY A 83 25.82 7.20 7.56
N LYS A 84 26.46 7.25 6.40
CA LYS A 84 27.93 7.21 6.27
C LYS A 84 28.58 8.58 6.12
N SER A 85 27.79 9.65 5.93
CA SER A 85 28.32 11.01 5.79
C SER A 85 28.58 11.71 7.13
N CYS A 86 28.02 11.20 8.24
CA CYS A 86 28.24 11.75 9.59
C CYS A 86 29.29 10.94 10.34
N LYS A 87 30.50 10.85 9.78
CA LYS A 87 31.72 10.48 10.51
C LYS A 87 32.88 11.29 9.94
N THR A 88 32.99 12.53 10.40
CA THR A 88 34.24 13.30 10.39
C THR A 88 34.19 14.27 11.56
#